data_AF-A0A7C3J491-F1
#
_entry.id   AF-A0A7C3J491-F1
#
_cell.length_a   1.000
_cell.length_b   1.000
_cell.length_c   1.000
_cell.angle_alpha   90.00
_cell.angle_beta   90.00
_cell.angle_gamma   90.00
#
_symmetry.space_group_name_H-M   'P 1'
#
loop_
_entity.id
_entity.type
_entity.pdbx_description
1 polymer ?
#
loop_
_entity_poly.entity_id
_entity_poly.type
_entity_poly.pdbx_seq_one_letter_code
_entity_poly.pdbx_strand_id
1 'polypeptide(L)'
;MTRKDEASGRPGVVGAIGNWARRVLFSGGPRVKWGILAVLWLAALLLGHLGYAQHFADTHRPTTFWHTLHSTLELFKLSARNISDPLAVNWALEVARFLAPGVMFYTVFQAMVVLFARQSQLLWLRRARGHVVICGLGRKAMLLVRDFRERGHSVAVIESDPANEFTGQCRGLGAVVVTGDASDPAMLRKARVPMARCLIALTSNDGANAEIAVRAEGLVRSRQGGALECYAHINDRELCRVLRETQARAEQPDTFRLQFFNIYESGAEALLQAHPPFAAGDAQEPRLVVVGLGRLGQSLIVHAAQAWRNRPHAAGARPHITVVDEQAEAGVAALKFRHPGLDRTCVLLPRQMGVATPQFQRAEFLADEYGVCRATIVYVCLPEDAGSLSAALIAHQRLRDLGRNVPVVVRLHEGRGLAELLGRLRAEGGAFENLQAFRLFDETCRAAFILQGRTGAPP
;
A
#
# COMPACT_ATOMS: atom_id res chain seq x y z
N MET A 1 41.71 -48.08 22.94
CA MET A 1 41.02 -48.98 21.98
C MET A 1 39.54 -48.71 22.17
N THR A 2 38.71 -48.17 21.27
CA THR A 2 38.66 -48.00 19.81
C THR A 2 37.62 -46.88 19.56
N ARG A 3 37.98 -45.70 19.05
CA ARG A 3 37.98 -45.24 17.64
C ARG A 3 36.59 -45.25 16.93
N LYS A 4 36.08 -44.04 16.61
CA LYS A 4 35.26 -43.63 15.44
C LYS A 4 33.82 -44.23 15.33
N ASP A 5 32.76 -43.51 14.95
CA ASP A 5 32.59 -42.55 13.86
C ASP A 5 31.50 -41.48 14.11
N GLU A 6 31.81 -40.24 13.73
CA GLU A 6 30.85 -39.16 13.42
C GLU A 6 30.13 -39.44 12.10
N ALA A 7 28.82 -39.72 12.14
CA ALA A 7 27.99 -39.74 10.95
C ALA A 7 27.49 -38.33 10.61
N SER A 8 28.31 -37.59 9.86
CA SER A 8 27.90 -36.37 9.17
C SER A 8 26.96 -36.72 8.00
N GLY A 9 25.66 -36.54 8.19
CA GLY A 9 24.64 -36.72 7.16
C GLY A 9 24.70 -35.63 6.09
N ARG A 10 25.56 -35.79 5.07
CA ARG A 10 25.45 -35.04 3.82
C ARG A 10 24.13 -35.41 3.13
N PRO A 11 23.30 -34.44 2.70
CA PRO A 11 22.13 -34.77 1.88
C PRO A 11 22.63 -35.39 0.58
N GLY A 12 22.26 -36.65 0.32
CA GLY A 12 22.56 -37.32 -0.93
C GLY A 12 22.05 -36.48 -2.11
N VAL A 13 22.80 -36.49 -3.21
CA VAL A 13 22.53 -35.74 -4.46
C VAL A 13 21.06 -35.89 -4.92
N VAL A 14 20.44 -37.05 -4.67
CA VAL A 14 19.04 -37.34 -4.96
C VAL A 14 18.05 -36.52 -4.11
N GLY A 15 18.36 -36.26 -2.83
CA GLY A 15 17.55 -35.43 -1.93
C GLY A 15 17.66 -33.93 -2.24
N ALA A 16 18.83 -33.48 -2.72
CA ALA A 16 19.05 -32.11 -3.16
C ALA A 16 18.27 -31.77 -4.44
N ILE A 17 18.20 -32.70 -5.40
CA ILE A 17 17.42 -32.56 -6.64
C ILE A 17 15.92 -32.55 -6.34
N GLY A 18 15.43 -33.42 -5.44
CA GLY A 18 14.02 -33.44 -5.04
C GLY A 18 13.55 -32.17 -4.33
N ASN A 19 14.40 -31.59 -3.48
CA ASN A 19 14.11 -30.34 -2.78
C ASN A 19 14.23 -29.11 -3.70
N TRP A 20 15.17 -29.11 -4.66
CA TRP A 20 15.28 -28.07 -5.67
C TRP A 20 14.09 -28.09 -6.64
N ALA A 21 13.69 -29.27 -7.12
CA ALA A 21 12.52 -29.43 -7.99
C ALA A 21 11.24 -28.97 -7.30
N ARG A 22 11.02 -29.34 -6.03
CA ARG A 22 9.85 -28.86 -5.26
C ARG A 22 9.85 -27.34 -5.07
N ARG A 23 11.01 -26.73 -4.78
CA ARG A 23 11.13 -25.26 -4.65
C ARG A 23 10.83 -24.58 -5.99
N VAL A 24 11.43 -25.04 -7.08
CA VAL A 24 11.30 -24.40 -8.40
C VAL A 24 9.89 -24.56 -8.99
N LEU A 25 9.26 -25.74 -8.86
CA LEU A 25 7.91 -25.98 -9.37
C LEU A 25 6.81 -25.29 -8.55
N PHE A 26 6.97 -25.16 -7.22
CA PHE A 26 5.91 -24.59 -6.37
C PHE A 26 6.12 -23.11 -6.00
N SER A 27 7.36 -22.62 -5.85
CA SER A 27 7.64 -21.25 -5.39
C SER A 27 8.14 -20.28 -6.46
N GLY A 28 8.30 -20.72 -7.73
CA GLY A 28 8.68 -19.84 -8.84
C GLY A 28 7.54 -18.91 -9.27
N GLY A 29 7.87 -17.65 -9.61
CA GLY A 29 6.91 -16.71 -10.19
C GLY A 29 6.31 -17.21 -11.53
N PRO A 30 5.21 -16.61 -12.02
CA PRO A 30 4.47 -17.11 -13.19
C PRO A 30 5.37 -17.37 -14.41
N ARG A 31 6.34 -16.48 -14.67
CA ARG A 31 7.29 -16.59 -15.77
C ARG A 31 8.15 -17.85 -15.73
N VAL A 32 8.58 -18.28 -14.54
CA VAL A 32 9.42 -19.49 -14.36
C VAL A 32 8.59 -20.74 -14.60
N LYS A 33 7.33 -20.75 -14.13
CA LYS A 33 6.40 -21.87 -14.34
C LYS A 33 6.11 -22.10 -15.82
N TRP A 34 5.86 -21.03 -16.59
CA TRP A 34 5.67 -21.11 -18.04
C TRP A 34 6.95 -21.54 -18.78
N GLY A 35 8.13 -21.12 -18.31
CA GLY A 35 9.41 -21.56 -18.87
C GLY A 35 9.65 -23.06 -18.71
N ILE A 36 9.40 -23.62 -17.52
CA ILE A 36 9.50 -25.08 -17.27
C ILE A 36 8.55 -25.85 -18.16
N LEU A 37 7.33 -25.33 -18.35
CA LEU A 37 6.33 -25.96 -19.20
C LEU A 37 6.76 -26.02 -20.67
N ALA A 38 7.38 -24.95 -21.17
CA ALA A 38 7.93 -24.90 -22.52
C ALA A 38 9.07 -25.93 -22.71
N VAL A 39 9.94 -26.07 -21.72
CA VAL A 39 11.02 -27.09 -21.74
C VAL A 39 10.45 -28.50 -21.76
N LEU A 40 9.42 -28.78 -20.96
CA LEU A 40 8.76 -30.09 -20.94
C LEU A 40 8.07 -30.41 -22.28
N TRP A 41 7.45 -29.42 -22.91
CA TRP A 41 6.89 -29.56 -24.26
C TRP A 41 7.97 -29.91 -25.30
N LEU A 42 9.10 -29.19 -25.28
CA LEU A 42 10.21 -29.43 -26.18
C LEU A 42 10.83 -30.83 -25.95
N ALA A 43 10.99 -31.24 -24.69
CA ALA A 43 11.49 -32.57 -24.35
C ALA A 43 10.56 -33.68 -24.85
N ALA A 44 9.25 -33.53 -24.67
CA ALA A 44 8.27 -34.50 -25.18
C ALA A 44 8.27 -34.59 -26.72
N LEU A 45 8.40 -33.45 -27.41
CA LEU A 45 8.50 -33.40 -28.87
C LEU A 45 9.81 -34.00 -29.39
N LEU A 46 10.94 -33.72 -28.73
CA LEU A 46 12.25 -34.25 -29.10
C LEU A 46 12.31 -35.76 -28.89
N LEU A 47 11.85 -36.26 -27.73
CA LEU A 47 11.81 -37.69 -27.43
C LEU A 47 10.87 -38.45 -28.37
N GLY A 48 9.71 -37.87 -28.69
CA GLY A 48 8.79 -38.45 -29.67
C GLY A 48 9.39 -38.48 -31.08
N HIS A 49 10.05 -37.40 -31.51
CA HIS A 49 10.70 -37.34 -32.81
C HIS A 49 11.86 -38.33 -32.93
N LEU A 50 12.74 -38.40 -31.93
CA LEU A 50 13.85 -39.34 -31.88
C LEU A 50 13.36 -40.79 -31.79
N GLY A 51 12.33 -41.05 -30.99
CA GLY A 51 11.73 -42.37 -30.83
C GLY A 51 11.12 -42.90 -32.13
N TYR A 52 10.37 -42.06 -32.85
CA TYR A 52 9.84 -42.43 -34.17
C TYR A 52 10.96 -42.52 -35.23
N ALA A 53 11.93 -41.60 -35.25
CA ALA A 53 13.03 -41.64 -36.21
C ALA A 53 13.86 -42.93 -36.08
N GLN A 54 14.12 -43.38 -34.85
CA GLN A 54 14.80 -44.65 -34.59
C GLN A 54 13.91 -45.85 -34.96
N HIS A 55 12.65 -45.85 -34.56
CA HIS A 55 11.70 -46.93 -34.87
C HIS A 55 11.51 -47.12 -36.39
N PHE A 56 11.48 -46.04 -37.16
CA PHE A 56 11.36 -46.10 -38.62
C PHE A 56 12.68 -46.48 -39.33
N ALA A 57 13.83 -46.11 -38.75
CA ALA A 57 15.13 -46.57 -39.24
C ALA A 57 15.27 -48.09 -39.09
N ASP A 58 14.81 -48.64 -37.97
CA ASP A 58 14.84 -50.08 -37.71
C ASP A 58 13.89 -50.86 -38.65
N THR A 59 12.77 -50.27 -39.06
CA THR A 59 11.78 -50.90 -39.97
C THR A 59 12.00 -50.64 -41.47
N HIS A 60 13.11 -50.03 -41.88
CA HIS A 60 13.50 -49.82 -43.29
C HIS A 60 12.43 -49.11 -44.14
N ARG A 61 11.65 -48.19 -43.55
CA ARG A 61 10.68 -47.36 -44.29
C ARG A 61 11.27 -45.97 -44.57
N PRO A 62 11.18 -45.44 -45.79
CA PRO A 62 11.63 -44.08 -46.07
C PRO A 62 10.73 -43.08 -45.34
N THR A 63 11.29 -42.31 -44.42
CA THR A 63 10.56 -41.30 -43.68
C THR A 63 10.97 -39.89 -44.07
N THR A 64 9.99 -39.03 -44.27
CA THR A 64 10.17 -37.58 -44.34
C THR A 64 10.03 -36.97 -42.94
N PHE A 65 10.75 -35.88 -42.65
CA PHE A 65 10.65 -35.13 -41.38
C PHE A 65 9.20 -34.84 -40.97
N TRP A 66 8.37 -34.41 -41.92
CA TRP A 66 6.95 -34.10 -41.70
C TRP A 66 6.11 -35.29 -41.24
N HIS A 67 6.43 -36.52 -41.67
CA HIS A 67 5.72 -37.73 -41.23
C HIS A 67 6.06 -38.10 -39.78
N THR A 68 7.32 -37.95 -39.39
CA THR A 68 7.78 -38.18 -38.01
C THR A 68 7.18 -37.14 -37.05
N LEU A 69 7.10 -35.88 -37.49
CA LEU A 69 6.45 -34.81 -36.74
C LEU A 69 4.95 -35.04 -36.57
N HIS A 70 4.25 -35.44 -37.65
CA HIS A 70 2.83 -35.78 -37.59
C HIS A 70 2.55 -36.91 -36.58
N SER A 71 3.34 -37.98 -36.62
CA SER A 71 3.22 -39.13 -35.71
C SER A 71 3.52 -38.74 -34.25
N THR A 72 4.47 -37.84 -34.04
CA THR A 72 4.78 -37.30 -32.71
C THR A 72 3.62 -36.46 -32.14
N LEU A 73 2.93 -35.71 -32.99
CA LEU A 73 1.74 -34.93 -32.58
C LEU A 73 0.54 -35.84 -32.26
N GLU A 74 0.44 -37.02 -32.86
CA GLU A 74 -0.61 -38.00 -32.51
C GLU A 74 -0.48 -38.55 -31.09
N LEU A 75 0.74 -38.60 -30.52
CA LEU A 75 0.95 -39.01 -29.11
C LEU A 75 0.19 -38.10 -28.14
N PHE A 76 0.02 -36.81 -28.46
CA PHE A 76 -0.73 -35.87 -27.63
C PHE A 76 -2.25 -36.13 -27.65
N LYS A 77 -2.77 -36.78 -28.70
CA LYS A 77 -4.20 -37.07 -28.86
C LYS A 77 -4.63 -38.40 -28.22
N LEU A 78 -3.76 -39.03 -27.39
CA LEU A 78 -3.97 -40.35 -26.77
C LEU A 78 -4.31 -41.48 -27.78
N SER A 79 -4.09 -41.24 -29.07
CA SER A 79 -4.52 -42.11 -30.17
C SER A 79 -3.29 -42.60 -30.93
N ALA A 80 -2.44 -43.39 -30.27
CA ALA A 80 -1.31 -44.05 -30.93
C ALA A 80 -1.83 -45.24 -31.77
N ARG A 81 -2.37 -44.98 -32.95
CA ARG A 81 -3.09 -45.98 -33.75
C ARG A 81 -2.20 -46.96 -34.52
N ASN A 82 -0.87 -46.81 -34.49
CA ASN A 82 0.03 -47.49 -35.43
C ASN A 82 1.22 -48.27 -34.83
N ILE A 83 1.20 -48.66 -33.55
CA ILE A 83 2.24 -49.54 -32.99
C ILE A 83 1.72 -50.99 -33.06
N SER A 84 1.86 -51.62 -34.21
CA SER A 84 1.42 -53.00 -34.45
C SER A 84 2.41 -54.07 -34.01
N ASP A 85 3.61 -53.71 -33.53
CA ASP A 85 4.62 -54.67 -33.05
C ASP A 85 5.11 -54.35 -31.62
N PRO A 86 4.77 -55.18 -30.62
CA PRO A 86 5.19 -54.99 -29.21
C PRO A 86 6.69 -55.17 -28.93
N LEU A 87 7.47 -55.72 -29.87
CA LEU A 87 8.90 -56.09 -29.64
C LEU A 87 9.93 -55.06 -30.11
N ALA A 88 9.53 -53.96 -30.75
CA ALA A 88 10.44 -52.92 -31.27
C ALA A 88 10.15 -51.52 -30.68
N VAL A 89 9.64 -51.46 -29.46
CA VAL A 89 9.30 -50.19 -28.81
C VAL A 89 10.55 -49.63 -28.14
N ASN A 90 11.03 -48.51 -28.66
CA ASN A 90 12.16 -47.78 -28.10
C ASN A 90 11.73 -47.07 -26.80
N TRP A 91 12.56 -47.15 -25.75
CA TRP A 91 12.28 -46.55 -24.45
C TRP A 91 11.93 -45.06 -24.54
N ALA A 92 12.52 -44.34 -25.50
CA ALA A 92 12.23 -42.92 -25.73
C ALA A 92 10.77 -42.68 -26.13
N LEU A 93 10.18 -43.61 -26.89
CA LEU A 93 8.79 -43.54 -27.35
C LEU A 93 7.81 -43.87 -26.21
N GLU A 94 8.15 -44.82 -25.33
CA GLU A 94 7.35 -45.12 -24.14
C GLU A 94 7.29 -43.92 -23.18
N VAL A 95 8.43 -43.27 -22.94
CA VAL A 95 8.48 -42.06 -22.12
C VAL A 95 7.68 -40.94 -22.76
N ALA A 96 7.83 -40.70 -24.08
CA ALA A 96 7.07 -39.67 -24.79
C ALA A 96 5.56 -39.93 -24.78
N ARG A 97 5.12 -41.19 -24.85
CA ARG A 97 3.71 -41.60 -24.85
C ARG A 97 2.96 -41.19 -23.59
N PHE A 98 3.61 -41.24 -22.42
CA PHE A 98 3.00 -40.79 -21.17
C PHE A 98 3.27 -39.31 -20.89
N LEU A 99 4.44 -38.81 -21.27
CA LEU A 99 4.83 -37.43 -21.03
C LEU A 99 3.98 -36.44 -21.85
N ALA A 100 3.71 -36.73 -23.12
CA ALA A 100 3.00 -35.82 -24.01
C ALA A 100 1.55 -35.52 -23.56
N PRO A 101 0.68 -36.52 -23.29
CA PRO A 101 -0.65 -36.26 -22.72
C PRO A 101 -0.59 -35.63 -21.33
N GLY A 102 0.39 -36.02 -20.49
CA GLY A 102 0.55 -35.47 -19.14
C GLY A 102 0.85 -33.97 -19.16
N VAL A 103 1.78 -33.55 -20.02
CA VAL A 103 2.13 -32.13 -20.20
C VAL A 103 0.94 -31.35 -20.78
N MET A 104 0.25 -31.88 -21.80
CA MET A 104 -0.94 -31.23 -22.38
C MET A 104 -2.08 -31.09 -21.35
N PHE A 105 -2.35 -32.12 -20.57
CA PHE A 105 -3.38 -32.05 -19.53
C PHE A 105 -3.01 -31.01 -18.47
N TYR A 106 -1.75 -30.99 -18.04
CA TYR A 106 -1.25 -30.01 -17.08
C TYR A 106 -1.30 -28.57 -17.64
N THR A 107 -1.04 -28.35 -18.94
CA THR A 107 -1.15 -27.02 -19.55
C THR A 107 -2.58 -26.52 -19.57
N VAL A 108 -3.53 -27.37 -19.99
CA VAL A 108 -4.96 -27.04 -20.02
C VAL A 108 -5.47 -26.82 -18.61
N PHE A 109 -5.07 -27.64 -17.64
CA PHE A 109 -5.42 -27.46 -16.24
C PHE A 109 -4.89 -26.14 -15.68
N GLN A 110 -3.61 -25.80 -15.92
CA GLN A 110 -3.04 -24.52 -15.50
C GLN A 110 -3.74 -23.32 -16.16
N ALA A 111 -4.01 -23.39 -17.46
CA ALA A 111 -4.77 -22.37 -18.18
C ALA A 111 -6.18 -22.22 -17.62
N MET A 112 -6.86 -23.33 -17.34
CA MET A 112 -8.18 -23.36 -16.73
C MET A 112 -8.15 -22.74 -15.33
N VAL A 113 -7.18 -23.09 -14.48
CA VAL A 113 -7.00 -22.52 -13.14
C VAL A 113 -6.79 -21.00 -13.20
N VAL A 114 -5.99 -20.49 -14.15
CA VAL A 114 -5.76 -19.05 -14.31
C VAL A 114 -7.04 -18.32 -14.75
N LEU A 115 -7.79 -18.89 -15.68
CA LEU A 115 -9.08 -18.35 -16.14
C LEU A 115 -10.14 -18.39 -15.02
N PHE A 116 -10.24 -19.52 -14.31
CA PHE A 116 -11.16 -19.70 -13.18
C PHE A 116 -10.79 -18.84 -11.98
N ALA A 117 -9.50 -18.63 -11.70
CA ALA A 117 -9.04 -17.79 -10.61
C ALA A 117 -9.63 -16.37 -10.73
N ARG A 118 -9.77 -15.84 -11.95
CA ARG A 118 -10.35 -14.51 -12.20
C ARG A 118 -11.87 -14.46 -11.95
N GLN A 119 -12.62 -15.50 -12.32
CA GLN A 119 -14.08 -15.58 -12.05
C GLN A 119 -14.43 -16.03 -10.61
N SER A 120 -13.53 -16.79 -9.97
CA SER A 120 -13.76 -17.37 -8.63
C SER A 120 -13.72 -16.35 -7.48
N GLN A 121 -13.29 -15.11 -7.73
CA GLN A 121 -13.21 -14.04 -6.73
C GLN A 121 -14.58 -13.74 -6.07
N LEU A 122 -15.68 -13.79 -6.84
CA LEU A 122 -17.03 -13.62 -6.30
C LEU A 122 -17.49 -14.84 -5.49
N LEU A 123 -17.09 -16.05 -5.88
CA LEU A 123 -17.33 -17.27 -5.10
C LEU A 123 -16.52 -17.28 -3.80
N TRP A 124 -15.30 -16.77 -3.83
CA TRP A 124 -14.48 -16.60 -2.63
C TRP A 124 -15.19 -15.69 -1.63
N LEU A 125 -15.75 -14.56 -2.07
CA LEU A 125 -16.47 -13.64 -1.20
C LEU A 125 -17.61 -14.36 -0.46
N ARG A 126 -18.37 -15.25 -1.13
CA ARG A 126 -19.43 -16.10 -0.53
C ARG A 126 -18.95 -17.07 0.55
N ARG A 127 -17.66 -17.35 0.66
CA ARG A 127 -17.06 -18.18 1.73
C ARG A 127 -16.10 -17.40 2.63
N ALA A 128 -15.82 -16.14 2.30
CA ALA A 128 -14.94 -15.28 3.06
C ALA A 128 -15.47 -15.04 4.48
N ARG A 129 -14.53 -15.11 5.43
CA ARG A 129 -14.69 -14.81 6.85
C ARG A 129 -13.42 -14.12 7.34
N GLY A 130 -13.55 -13.19 8.28
CA GLY A 130 -12.42 -12.47 8.87
C GLY A 130 -11.66 -11.57 7.89
N HIS A 131 -12.24 -11.27 6.72
CA HIS A 131 -11.65 -10.39 5.73
C HIS A 131 -11.84 -8.91 6.08
N VAL A 132 -11.13 -8.04 5.37
CA VAL A 132 -11.25 -6.58 5.46
C VAL A 132 -12.15 -6.10 4.34
N VAL A 133 -13.11 -5.23 4.66
CA VAL A 133 -13.97 -4.56 3.69
C VAL A 133 -13.58 -3.08 3.65
N ILE A 134 -13.30 -2.56 2.46
CA ILE A 134 -13.00 -1.14 2.25
C ILE A 134 -14.12 -0.55 1.38
N CYS A 135 -14.72 0.54 1.80
CA CYS A 135 -15.78 1.23 1.07
C CYS A 135 -15.23 2.50 0.42
N GLY A 136 -15.41 2.61 -0.88
CA GLY A 136 -14.79 3.61 -1.73
C GLY A 136 -13.41 3.16 -2.21
N LEU A 137 -13.14 3.41 -3.49
CA LEU A 137 -11.89 3.12 -4.16
C LEU A 137 -11.29 4.42 -4.70
N GLY A 138 -10.29 4.91 -3.98
CA GLY A 138 -9.43 5.99 -4.43
C GLY A 138 -7.99 5.77 -3.95
N ARG A 139 -7.13 6.77 -4.14
CA ARG A 139 -5.70 6.73 -3.75
C ARG A 139 -5.47 6.17 -2.34
N LYS A 140 -6.16 6.73 -1.35
CA LYS A 140 -6.10 6.29 0.05
C LYS A 140 -6.47 4.81 0.23
N ALA A 141 -7.54 4.37 -0.42
CA ALA A 141 -8.02 3.00 -0.35
C ALA A 141 -7.04 2.04 -1.02
N MET A 142 -6.43 2.43 -2.15
CA MET A 142 -5.44 1.61 -2.86
C MET A 142 -4.20 1.31 -2.03
N LEU A 143 -3.72 2.29 -1.25
CA LEU A 143 -2.62 2.08 -0.30
C LEU A 143 -2.98 1.05 0.77
N LEU A 144 -4.19 1.14 1.33
CA LEU A 144 -4.67 0.14 2.29
C LEU A 144 -4.85 -1.23 1.67
N VAL A 145 -5.46 -1.32 0.49
CA VAL A 145 -5.60 -2.59 -0.24
C VAL A 145 -4.23 -3.23 -0.39
N ARG A 146 -3.24 -2.47 -0.84
CA ARG A 146 -1.87 -2.97 -1.01
C ARG A 146 -1.27 -3.46 0.31
N ASP A 147 -1.28 -2.66 1.37
CA ASP A 147 -0.68 -3.03 2.66
C ASP A 147 -1.39 -4.24 3.31
N PHE A 148 -2.72 -4.31 3.26
CA PHE A 148 -3.46 -5.48 3.75
C PHE A 148 -3.14 -6.74 2.93
N ARG A 149 -3.05 -6.63 1.61
CA ARG A 149 -2.72 -7.76 0.73
C ARG A 149 -1.27 -8.23 0.90
N GLU A 150 -0.31 -7.32 1.05
CA GLU A 150 1.09 -7.62 1.35
C GLU A 150 1.24 -8.36 2.68
N ARG A 151 0.40 -8.05 3.68
CA ARG A 151 0.31 -8.76 4.97
C ARG A 151 -0.48 -10.08 4.91
N GLY A 152 -0.94 -10.49 3.74
CA GLY A 152 -1.69 -11.74 3.54
C GLY A 152 -3.16 -11.68 3.95
N HIS A 153 -3.71 -10.50 4.26
CA HIS A 153 -5.13 -10.37 4.53
C HIS A 153 -5.95 -10.46 3.25
N SER A 154 -7.16 -10.99 3.36
CA SER A 154 -8.13 -10.94 2.27
C SER A 154 -8.90 -9.61 2.32
N VAL A 155 -9.07 -8.99 1.15
CA VAL A 155 -9.66 -7.65 1.03
C VAL A 155 -10.80 -7.69 0.02
N ALA A 156 -11.95 -7.15 0.42
CA ALA A 156 -13.06 -6.81 -0.46
C ALA A 156 -13.21 -5.29 -0.51
N VAL A 157 -13.45 -4.74 -1.70
CA VAL A 157 -13.65 -3.31 -1.90
C VAL A 157 -15.03 -3.07 -2.49
N ILE A 158 -15.80 -2.15 -1.94
CA ILE A 158 -17.06 -1.69 -2.51
C ILE A 158 -16.82 -0.37 -3.21
N GLU A 159 -17.11 -0.30 -4.51
CA GLU A 159 -16.96 0.91 -5.31
C GLU A 159 -18.22 1.17 -6.12
N SER A 160 -18.73 2.40 -6.06
CA SER A 160 -19.91 2.86 -6.78
C SER A 160 -19.71 2.95 -8.29
N ASP A 161 -18.55 3.44 -8.73
CA ASP A 161 -18.22 3.66 -10.13
C ASP A 161 -17.59 2.40 -10.76
N PRO A 162 -18.29 1.70 -11.67
CA PRO A 162 -17.74 0.53 -12.36
C PRO A 162 -16.53 0.86 -13.24
N ALA A 163 -16.37 2.12 -13.68
CA ALA A 163 -15.31 2.60 -14.56
C ALA A 163 -14.13 3.21 -13.82
N ASN A 164 -14.12 3.15 -12.48
CA ASN A 164 -13.05 3.70 -11.66
C ASN A 164 -11.68 3.13 -12.08
N GLU A 165 -10.72 4.02 -12.33
CA GLU A 165 -9.38 3.73 -12.86
C GLU A 165 -8.60 2.71 -11.99
N PHE A 166 -8.83 2.72 -10.67
CA PHE A 166 -8.13 1.87 -9.72
C PHE A 166 -8.69 0.44 -9.67
N THR A 167 -9.84 0.17 -10.28
CA THR A 167 -10.51 -1.15 -10.24
C THR A 167 -9.62 -2.26 -10.80
N GLY A 168 -8.95 -2.00 -11.93
CA GLY A 168 -8.03 -2.97 -12.53
C GLY A 168 -6.83 -3.27 -11.64
N GLN A 169 -6.23 -2.24 -11.06
CA GLN A 169 -5.10 -2.35 -10.16
C GLN A 169 -5.48 -3.11 -8.87
N CYS A 170 -6.63 -2.79 -8.29
CA CYS A 170 -7.17 -3.43 -7.10
C CYS A 170 -7.38 -4.95 -7.31
N ARG A 171 -7.97 -5.33 -8.45
CA ARG A 171 -8.12 -6.75 -8.85
C ARG A 171 -6.77 -7.42 -9.09
N GLY A 172 -5.79 -6.70 -9.66
CA GLY A 172 -4.42 -7.18 -9.87
C GLY A 172 -3.67 -7.50 -8.56
N LEU A 173 -3.98 -6.78 -7.48
CA LEU A 173 -3.48 -7.07 -6.12
C LEU A 173 -4.22 -8.25 -5.45
N GLY A 174 -5.21 -8.84 -6.11
CA GLY A 174 -6.00 -9.97 -5.63
C GLY A 174 -7.11 -9.59 -4.64
N ALA A 175 -7.50 -8.32 -4.58
CA ALA A 175 -8.70 -7.89 -3.87
C ALA A 175 -9.96 -8.10 -4.72
N VAL A 176 -11.10 -8.32 -4.06
CA VAL A 176 -12.40 -8.52 -4.73
C VAL A 176 -13.15 -7.20 -4.76
N VAL A 177 -13.48 -6.70 -5.96
CA VAL A 177 -14.24 -5.45 -6.13
C VAL A 177 -15.71 -5.76 -6.33
N VAL A 178 -16.56 -5.24 -5.45
CA VAL A 178 -18.02 -5.27 -5.51
C VAL A 178 -18.50 -3.91 -6.02
N THR A 179 -19.11 -3.89 -7.21
CA THR A 179 -19.70 -2.66 -7.73
C THR A 179 -21.04 -2.38 -7.06
N GLY A 180 -21.20 -1.17 -6.51
CA GLY A 180 -22.40 -0.67 -5.85
C GLY A 180 -22.09 0.42 -4.83
N ASP A 181 -23.12 1.15 -4.39
CA ASP A 181 -22.98 2.13 -3.30
C ASP A 181 -22.84 1.41 -1.95
N ALA A 182 -21.80 1.75 -1.19
CA ALA A 182 -21.57 1.20 0.13
C ALA A 182 -22.60 1.65 1.17
N SER A 183 -23.31 2.75 0.92
CA SER A 183 -24.39 3.25 1.78
C SER A 183 -25.63 2.34 1.74
N ASP A 184 -25.77 1.51 0.68
CA ASP A 184 -26.84 0.51 0.57
C ASP A 184 -26.52 -0.74 1.44
N PRO A 185 -27.37 -1.08 2.42
CA PRO A 185 -27.22 -2.29 3.23
C PRO A 185 -27.14 -3.59 2.41
N ALA A 186 -27.75 -3.66 1.22
CA ALA A 186 -27.64 -4.81 0.35
C ALA A 186 -26.21 -5.01 -0.17
N MET A 187 -25.49 -3.93 -0.46
CA MET A 187 -24.09 -4.00 -0.86
C MET A 187 -23.17 -4.40 0.30
N LEU A 188 -23.42 -3.91 1.51
CA LEU A 188 -22.69 -4.36 2.70
C LEU A 188 -22.90 -5.86 2.98
N ARG A 189 -24.12 -6.37 2.77
CA ARG A 189 -24.41 -7.82 2.83
C ARG A 189 -23.70 -8.60 1.73
N LYS A 190 -23.70 -8.08 0.50
CA LYS A 190 -23.00 -8.68 -0.65
C LYS A 190 -21.49 -8.75 -0.43
N ALA A 191 -20.91 -7.74 0.21
CA ALA A 191 -19.52 -7.70 0.67
C ALA A 191 -19.23 -8.56 1.91
N ARG A 192 -20.26 -9.18 2.48
CA ARG A 192 -20.22 -10.01 3.69
C ARG A 192 -19.62 -9.31 4.91
N VAL A 193 -19.97 -8.04 5.10
CA VAL A 193 -19.69 -7.28 6.33
C VAL A 193 -20.06 -8.04 7.62
N PRO A 194 -21.19 -8.79 7.70
CA PRO A 194 -21.51 -9.58 8.89
C PRO A 194 -20.47 -10.61 9.29
N MET A 195 -19.60 -11.03 8.38
CA MET A 195 -18.53 -12.01 8.59
C MET A 195 -17.13 -11.39 8.51
N ALA A 196 -17.05 -10.09 8.22
CA ALA A 196 -15.80 -9.36 8.12
C ALA A 196 -15.18 -9.14 9.50
N ARG A 197 -13.86 -8.98 9.54
CA ARG A 197 -13.14 -8.56 10.74
C ARG A 197 -13.11 -7.04 10.88
N CYS A 198 -12.97 -6.35 9.76
CA CYS A 198 -12.77 -4.91 9.71
C CYS A 198 -13.54 -4.31 8.53
N LEU A 199 -14.14 -3.14 8.73
CA LEU A 199 -14.77 -2.30 7.73
C LEU A 199 -14.11 -0.92 7.75
N ILE A 200 -13.75 -0.37 6.60
CA ILE A 200 -13.10 0.93 6.50
C ILE A 200 -13.86 1.78 5.47
N ALA A 201 -14.54 2.84 5.90
CA ALA A 201 -15.25 3.78 5.04
C ALA A 201 -14.34 4.96 4.64
N LEU A 202 -14.02 5.02 3.35
CA LEU A 202 -13.05 5.95 2.75
C LEU A 202 -13.58 6.60 1.47
N THR A 203 -14.87 6.88 1.43
CA THR A 203 -15.48 7.64 0.32
C THR A 203 -15.10 9.12 0.40
N SER A 204 -15.39 9.87 -0.67
CA SER A 204 -15.21 11.32 -0.74
C SER A 204 -16.23 12.10 0.09
N ASN A 205 -17.31 11.48 0.54
CA ASN A 205 -18.39 12.11 1.28
C ASN A 205 -18.37 11.67 2.75
N ASP A 206 -18.14 12.62 3.66
CA ASP A 206 -18.08 12.36 5.10
C ASP A 206 -19.42 11.82 5.65
N GLY A 207 -20.54 12.33 5.14
CA GLY A 207 -21.88 11.85 5.49
C GLY A 207 -22.11 10.40 5.07
N ALA A 208 -21.67 10.04 3.86
CA ALA A 208 -21.74 8.66 3.39
C ALA A 208 -20.87 7.73 4.25
N ASN A 209 -19.67 8.18 4.66
CA ASN A 209 -18.80 7.39 5.55
C ASN A 209 -19.44 7.16 6.93
N ALA A 210 -20.12 8.17 7.49
CA ALA A 210 -20.87 8.02 8.73
C ALA A 210 -22.10 7.11 8.55
N GLU A 211 -22.84 7.24 7.45
CA GLU A 211 -23.99 6.37 7.16
C GLU A 211 -23.56 4.91 7.02
N ILE A 212 -22.49 4.62 6.26
CA ILE A 212 -21.93 3.27 6.11
C ILE A 212 -21.66 2.64 7.47
N ALA A 213 -21.08 3.39 8.42
CA ALA A 213 -20.81 2.91 9.77
C ALA A 213 -22.10 2.54 10.52
N VAL A 214 -23.12 3.41 10.48
CA VAL A 214 -24.42 3.16 11.13
C VAL A 214 -25.13 1.95 10.51
N ARG A 215 -25.10 1.81 9.17
CA ARG A 215 -25.69 0.65 8.49
C ARG A 215 -24.96 -0.64 8.83
N ALA A 216 -23.63 -0.58 8.96
CA ALA A 216 -22.81 -1.72 9.35
C ALA A 216 -23.11 -2.17 10.78
N GLU A 217 -23.25 -1.24 11.73
CA GLU A 217 -23.66 -1.53 13.11
C GLU A 217 -24.98 -2.29 13.13
N GLY A 218 -26.02 -1.73 12.48
CA GLY A 218 -27.34 -2.36 12.41
C GLY A 218 -27.33 -3.78 11.83
N LEU A 219 -26.37 -4.07 10.93
CA LEU A 219 -26.22 -5.36 10.30
C LEU A 219 -25.49 -6.40 11.18
N VAL A 220 -24.69 -5.97 12.15
CA VAL A 220 -23.95 -6.86 13.06
C VAL A 220 -24.55 -6.99 14.46
N ARG A 221 -25.70 -6.36 14.73
CA ARG A 221 -26.37 -6.45 16.04
C ARG A 221 -26.64 -7.89 16.51
N SER A 222 -27.00 -8.78 15.60
CA SER A 222 -27.27 -10.20 15.88
C SER A 222 -26.04 -11.11 15.68
N ARG A 223 -24.85 -10.53 15.48
CA ARG A 223 -23.63 -11.29 15.23
C ARG A 223 -23.21 -12.08 16.47
N GLN A 224 -23.01 -13.38 16.29
CA GLN A 224 -22.39 -14.23 17.29
C GLN A 224 -20.91 -14.41 16.94
N GLY A 225 -20.02 -13.69 17.65
CA GLY A 225 -18.58 -13.75 17.42
C GLY A 225 -17.87 -12.44 17.78
N GLY A 226 -16.61 -12.32 17.36
CA GLY A 226 -15.80 -11.12 17.63
C GLY A 226 -16.35 -9.87 16.95
N ALA A 227 -16.14 -8.72 17.61
CA ALA A 227 -16.57 -7.40 17.18
C ALA A 227 -16.14 -7.08 15.74
N LEU A 228 -17.01 -6.43 14.98
CA LEU A 228 -16.62 -5.76 13.74
C LEU A 228 -15.94 -4.43 14.11
N GLU A 229 -14.67 -4.30 13.76
CA GLU A 229 -13.95 -3.03 13.86
C GLU A 229 -14.32 -2.17 12.63
N CYS A 230 -14.89 -0.99 12.85
CA CYS A 230 -15.37 -0.11 11.80
C CYS A 230 -14.67 1.24 11.89
N TYR A 231 -13.96 1.63 10.83
CA TYR A 231 -13.23 2.89 10.74
C TYR A 231 -13.92 3.79 9.72
N ALA A 232 -14.36 4.97 10.14
CA ALA A 232 -15.00 5.94 9.27
C ALA A 232 -14.14 7.19 9.12
N HIS A 233 -13.73 7.49 7.88
CA HIS A 233 -12.95 8.68 7.59
C HIS A 233 -13.84 9.92 7.49
N ILE A 234 -13.51 10.97 8.24
CA ILE A 234 -14.20 12.26 8.21
C ILE A 234 -13.17 13.36 7.92
N ASN A 235 -13.30 14.04 6.78
CA ASN A 235 -12.44 15.16 6.40
C ASN A 235 -12.72 16.41 7.24
N ASP A 236 -13.99 16.69 7.53
CA ASP A 236 -14.38 17.81 8.40
C ASP A 236 -13.94 17.52 9.84
N ARG A 237 -13.07 18.39 10.33
CA ARG A 237 -12.45 18.22 11.64
C ARG A 237 -13.43 18.48 12.78
N GLU A 238 -14.32 19.45 12.65
CA GLU A 238 -15.30 19.77 13.69
C GLU A 238 -16.34 18.66 13.79
N LEU A 239 -16.83 18.18 12.65
CA LEU A 239 -17.71 17.03 12.61
C LEU A 239 -17.03 15.80 13.22
N CYS A 240 -15.78 15.52 12.84
CA CYS A 240 -15.03 14.38 13.38
C CYS A 240 -14.90 14.47 14.90
N ARG A 241 -14.59 15.65 15.44
CA ARG A 241 -14.50 15.87 16.89
C ARG A 241 -15.83 15.61 17.60
N VAL A 242 -16.93 16.18 17.12
CA VAL A 242 -18.25 15.99 17.72
C VAL A 242 -18.68 14.52 17.67
N LEU A 243 -18.44 13.83 16.56
CA LEU A 243 -18.74 12.40 16.42
C LEU A 243 -17.88 11.55 17.38
N ARG A 244 -16.59 11.84 17.52
CA ARG A 244 -15.70 11.17 18.49
C ARG A 244 -16.14 11.37 19.93
N GLU A 245 -16.52 12.59 20.31
CA GLU A 245 -17.00 12.90 21.66
C GLU A 245 -18.33 12.20 21.97
N THR A 246 -19.26 12.21 21.01
CA THR A 246 -20.54 11.51 21.13
C THR A 246 -20.33 10.01 21.27
N GLN A 247 -19.42 9.46 20.46
CA GLN A 247 -19.06 8.06 20.47
C GLN A 247 -18.38 7.64 21.79
N ALA A 248 -17.48 8.48 22.34
CA ALA A 248 -16.80 8.20 23.60
C ALA A 248 -17.76 8.16 24.81
N ARG A 249 -18.90 8.85 24.71
CA ARG A 249 -19.98 8.82 25.71
C ARG A 249 -20.96 7.68 25.51
N ALA A 250 -21.09 7.18 24.28
CA ALA A 250 -21.99 6.09 23.95
C ALA A 250 -21.38 4.73 24.31
N GLU A 251 -22.15 3.88 24.98
CA GLU A 251 -21.79 2.47 25.15
C GLU A 251 -21.83 1.78 23.79
N GLN A 252 -20.69 1.20 23.38
CA GLN A 252 -20.60 0.47 22.12
C GLN A 252 -20.95 -1.01 22.35
N PRO A 253 -21.72 -1.64 21.45
CA PRO A 253 -22.02 -3.06 21.55
C PRO A 253 -20.74 -3.90 21.50
N ASP A 254 -20.70 -5.01 22.23
CA ASP A 254 -19.58 -5.97 22.15
C ASP A 254 -19.35 -6.52 20.73
N THR A 255 -20.37 -6.44 19.87
CA THR A 255 -20.34 -6.91 18.48
C THR A 255 -19.86 -5.85 17.48
N PHE A 256 -19.70 -4.58 17.87
CA PHE A 256 -19.36 -3.49 16.97
C PHE A 256 -18.53 -2.39 17.65
N ARG A 257 -17.39 -2.06 17.05
CA ARG A 257 -16.52 -0.99 17.51
C ARG A 257 -16.34 0.01 16.39
N LEU A 258 -16.83 1.22 16.58
CA LEU A 258 -16.64 2.31 15.63
C LEU A 258 -15.35 3.06 15.97
N GLN A 259 -14.71 3.71 15.00
CA GLN A 259 -13.68 4.71 15.24
C GLN A 259 -13.73 5.74 14.10
N PHE A 260 -13.98 7.00 14.45
CA PHE A 260 -13.87 8.09 13.48
C PHE A 260 -12.42 8.56 13.39
N PHE A 261 -11.93 8.80 12.18
CA PHE A 261 -10.58 9.31 11.99
C PHE A 261 -10.48 10.35 10.88
N ASN A 262 -9.55 11.28 11.08
CA ASN A 262 -9.17 12.28 10.09
C ASN A 262 -7.71 12.05 9.72
N ILE A 263 -7.45 11.78 8.44
CA ILE A 263 -6.11 11.48 7.94
C ILE A 263 -5.14 12.65 8.14
N TYR A 264 -5.63 13.90 8.11
CA TYR A 264 -4.77 15.07 8.29
C TYR A 264 -4.37 15.27 9.76
N GLU A 265 -5.20 14.85 10.72
CA GLU A 265 -4.83 14.88 12.15
C GLU A 265 -3.79 13.81 12.45
N SER A 266 -4.06 12.55 12.12
CA SER A 266 -3.09 11.45 12.31
C SER A 266 -1.81 11.69 11.51
N GLY A 267 -1.92 12.31 10.35
CA GLY A 267 -0.77 12.67 9.52
C GLY A 267 0.07 13.81 10.07
N ALA A 268 -0.55 14.81 10.70
CA ALA A 268 0.17 15.86 11.41
C ALA A 268 0.92 15.29 12.62
N GLU A 269 0.29 14.39 13.37
CA GLU A 269 0.94 13.71 14.50
C GLU A 269 2.13 12.86 14.04
N ALA A 270 1.95 12.03 13.01
CA ALA A 270 3.04 11.22 12.45
C ALA A 270 4.17 12.08 11.86
N LEU A 271 3.85 13.22 11.24
CA LEU A 271 4.84 14.17 10.72
C LEU A 271 5.69 14.78 11.84
N LEU A 272 5.05 15.20 12.94
CA LEU A 272 5.75 15.76 14.10
C LEU A 272 6.56 14.71 14.87
N GLN A 273 6.11 13.46 14.91
CA GLN A 273 6.87 12.38 15.54
C GLN A 273 8.11 12.01 14.71
N ALA A 274 7.98 11.92 13.39
CA ALA A 274 9.09 11.62 12.50
C ALA A 274 10.10 12.78 12.41
N HIS A 275 9.61 14.02 12.46
CA HIS A 275 10.40 15.24 12.36
C HIS A 275 10.02 16.19 13.50
N PRO A 276 10.55 16.00 14.72
CA PRO A 276 10.17 16.81 15.86
C PRO A 276 10.60 18.26 15.65
N PRO A 277 9.69 19.25 15.79
CA PRO A 277 10.03 20.66 15.68
C PRO A 277 10.78 21.20 16.91
N PHE A 278 10.80 20.45 18.01
CA PHE A 278 11.33 20.89 19.30
C PHE A 278 12.39 19.88 19.78
N ALA A 279 13.64 20.29 19.92
CA ALA A 279 14.73 19.43 20.38
C ALA A 279 14.75 19.29 21.91
N ALA A 280 15.37 18.21 22.42
CA ALA A 280 15.65 18.04 23.85
C ALA A 280 16.67 19.07 24.33
N GLY A 281 16.19 20.07 25.09
CA GLY A 281 17.02 21.13 25.65
C GLY A 281 16.82 22.52 25.02
N ASP A 282 15.83 22.70 24.13
CA ASP A 282 15.47 24.03 23.62
C ASP A 282 14.95 24.92 24.75
N ALA A 283 15.84 25.69 25.38
CA ALA A 283 15.51 26.78 26.29
C ALA A 283 15.07 28.05 25.53
N GLN A 284 15.27 28.07 24.21
CA GLN A 284 14.98 29.20 23.34
C GLN A 284 13.63 28.99 22.63
N GLU A 285 12.92 30.09 22.32
CA GLU A 285 11.63 30.04 21.63
C GLU A 285 11.78 29.48 20.20
N PRO A 286 11.31 28.25 19.94
CA PRO A 286 11.51 27.62 18.64
C PRO A 286 10.70 28.35 17.57
N ARG A 287 11.29 28.49 16.38
CA ARG A 287 10.65 29.14 15.23
C ARG A 287 10.38 28.15 14.11
N LEU A 288 9.12 27.86 13.87
CA LEU A 288 8.67 26.96 12.82
C LEU A 288 8.20 27.79 11.62
N VAL A 289 8.40 27.25 10.42
CA VAL A 289 7.78 27.78 9.21
C VAL A 289 6.85 26.72 8.65
N VAL A 290 5.59 27.08 8.40
CA VAL A 290 4.60 26.21 7.77
C VAL A 290 4.15 26.88 6.47
N VAL A 291 4.52 26.26 5.35
CA VAL A 291 4.12 26.68 4.00
C VAL A 291 2.90 25.89 3.57
N GLY A 292 1.80 26.56 3.31
CA GLY A 292 0.49 25.99 2.98
C GLY A 292 -0.39 25.79 4.21
N LEU A 293 -1.46 26.59 4.32
CA LEU A 293 -2.46 26.54 5.38
C LEU A 293 -3.70 25.72 4.98
N GLY A 294 -3.47 24.64 4.23
CA GLY A 294 -4.49 23.63 3.94
C GLY A 294 -4.85 22.77 5.16
N ARG A 295 -5.58 21.67 4.93
CA ARG A 295 -6.03 20.77 6.01
C ARG A 295 -4.88 20.19 6.86
N LEU A 296 -3.78 19.79 6.21
CA LEU A 296 -2.60 19.30 6.92
C LEU A 296 -1.88 20.43 7.67
N GLY A 297 -1.64 21.58 7.03
CA GLY A 297 -0.95 22.71 7.68
C GLY A 297 -1.70 23.22 8.91
N GLN A 298 -3.03 23.33 8.85
CA GLN A 298 -3.86 23.67 10.02
C GLN A 298 -3.73 22.62 11.14
N SER A 299 -3.81 21.34 10.79
CA SER A 299 -3.67 20.24 11.76
C SER A 299 -2.28 20.24 12.39
N LEU A 300 -1.23 20.53 11.61
CA LEU A 300 0.15 20.61 12.04
C LEU A 300 0.37 21.72 13.06
N ILE A 301 -0.15 22.92 12.80
CA ILE A 301 -0.04 24.06 13.73
C ILE A 301 -0.68 23.72 15.07
N VAL A 302 -1.88 23.11 15.04
CA VAL A 302 -2.61 22.76 16.26
C VAL A 302 -1.88 21.67 17.05
N HIS A 303 -1.41 20.61 16.39
CA HIS A 303 -0.67 19.54 17.06
C HIS A 303 0.70 20.00 17.55
N ALA A 304 1.39 20.89 16.83
CA ALA A 304 2.64 21.48 17.29
C ALA A 304 2.43 22.35 18.54
N ALA A 305 1.37 23.16 18.58
CA ALA A 305 1.02 23.94 19.76
C ALA A 305 0.66 23.06 20.97
N GLN A 306 -0.06 21.95 20.73
CA GLN A 306 -0.36 20.96 21.78
C GLN A 306 0.89 20.23 22.27
N ALA A 307 1.77 19.82 21.35
CA ALA A 307 3.04 19.18 21.68
C ALA A 307 3.96 20.09 22.51
N TRP A 308 3.99 21.39 22.20
CA TRP A 308 4.70 22.38 23.01
C TRP A 308 4.13 22.46 24.42
N ARG A 309 2.80 22.63 24.54
CA ARG A 309 2.13 22.75 25.85
C ARG A 309 2.32 21.53 26.75
N ASN A 310 2.42 20.34 26.17
CA ASN A 310 2.60 19.09 26.92
C ASN A 310 4.06 18.84 27.32
N ARG A 311 4.99 19.71 26.91
CA ARG A 311 6.42 19.61 27.21
C ARG A 311 6.79 20.54 28.37
N PRO A 312 7.77 20.17 29.22
CA PRO A 312 8.38 21.13 30.14
C PRO A 312 9.05 22.25 29.34
N HIS A 313 8.62 23.49 29.55
CA HIS A 313 9.22 24.69 28.96
C HIS A 313 9.26 25.84 29.96
N ALA A 314 10.10 26.83 29.71
CA ALA A 314 10.17 28.03 30.55
C ALA A 314 8.80 28.74 30.61
N ALA A 315 8.48 29.31 31.77
CA ALA A 315 7.22 30.02 31.96
C ALA A 315 7.10 31.18 30.96
N GLY A 316 6.03 31.16 30.16
CA GLY A 316 5.74 32.20 29.17
C GLY A 316 6.40 31.99 27.79
N ALA A 317 7.31 31.03 27.61
CA ALA A 317 7.93 30.76 26.31
C ALA A 317 6.89 30.24 25.30
N ARG A 318 6.85 30.85 24.11
CA ARG A 318 5.89 30.49 23.05
C ARG A 318 6.61 30.22 21.72
N PRO A 319 6.32 29.09 21.04
CA PRO A 319 6.80 28.86 19.69
C PRO A 319 6.25 29.94 18.75
N HIS A 320 7.14 30.46 17.91
CA HIS A 320 6.75 31.35 16.82
C HIS A 320 6.54 30.49 15.57
N ILE A 321 5.36 30.57 14.97
CA ILE A 321 5.02 29.82 13.77
C ILE A 321 4.72 30.81 12.66
N THR A 322 5.63 30.92 11.70
CA THR A 322 5.42 31.67 10.47
C THR A 322 4.55 30.83 9.54
N VAL A 323 3.38 31.35 9.20
CA VAL A 323 2.41 30.67 8.34
C VAL A 323 2.38 31.35 6.99
N VAL A 324 2.84 30.64 5.96
CA VAL A 324 2.98 31.15 4.60
C VAL A 324 1.88 30.55 3.74
N ASP A 325 0.97 31.38 3.22
CA ASP A 325 -0.13 30.94 2.37
C ASP A 325 -0.65 32.12 1.53
N GLU A 326 -1.36 31.86 0.44
CA GLU A 326 -1.99 32.91 -0.37
C GLU A 326 -3.08 33.66 0.41
N GLN A 327 -3.71 33.02 1.40
CA GLN A 327 -4.71 33.61 2.29
C GLN A 327 -4.30 33.48 3.76
N ALA A 328 -3.02 33.71 4.06
CA ALA A 328 -2.46 33.48 5.40
C ALA A 328 -3.18 34.27 6.52
N GLU A 329 -3.48 35.55 6.31
CA GLU A 329 -4.11 36.40 7.34
C GLU A 329 -5.51 35.90 7.70
N ALA A 330 -6.38 35.73 6.69
CA ALA A 330 -7.73 35.23 6.86
C ALA A 330 -7.74 33.80 7.44
N GLY A 331 -6.87 32.93 6.95
CA GLY A 331 -6.78 31.55 7.40
C GLY A 331 -6.27 31.43 8.84
N VAL A 332 -5.29 32.24 9.26
CA VAL A 332 -4.81 32.29 10.66
C VAL A 332 -5.90 32.83 11.58
N ALA A 333 -6.62 33.89 11.17
CA ALA A 333 -7.74 34.41 11.94
C ALA A 333 -8.83 33.35 12.14
N ALA A 334 -9.21 32.63 11.08
CA ALA A 334 -10.18 31.53 11.14
C ALA A 334 -9.68 30.35 12.00
N LEU A 335 -8.37 30.06 12.00
CA LEU A 335 -7.79 29.01 12.83
C LEU A 335 -7.81 29.40 14.32
N LYS A 336 -7.48 30.66 14.65
CA LYS A 336 -7.55 31.20 16.01
C LYS A 336 -8.97 31.23 16.55
N PHE A 337 -9.94 31.61 15.70
CA PHE A 337 -11.35 31.59 16.07
C PHE A 337 -11.83 30.17 16.43
N ARG A 338 -11.43 29.16 15.65
CA ARG A 338 -11.76 27.75 15.94
C ARG A 338 -11.00 27.18 17.14
N HIS A 339 -9.79 27.69 17.42
CA HIS A 339 -8.97 27.26 18.55
C HIS A 339 -8.48 28.45 19.39
N PRO A 340 -9.33 28.99 20.28
CA PRO A 340 -8.98 30.15 21.12
C PRO A 340 -7.77 29.91 22.02
N GLY A 341 -7.44 28.64 22.32
CA GLY A 341 -6.24 28.27 23.07
C GLY A 341 -4.91 28.57 22.35
N LEU A 342 -4.91 28.71 21.02
CA LEU A 342 -3.69 28.91 20.24
C LEU A 342 -2.97 30.22 20.59
N ASP A 343 -3.71 31.31 20.82
CA ASP A 343 -3.11 32.61 21.17
C ASP A 343 -2.38 32.58 22.52
N ARG A 344 -2.74 31.64 23.39
CA ARG A 344 -2.07 31.44 24.68
C ARG A 344 -0.82 30.56 24.56
N THR A 345 -0.80 29.64 23.60
CA THR A 345 0.26 28.64 23.46
C THR A 345 1.34 28.99 22.44
N CYS A 346 1.00 29.72 21.36
CA CYS A 346 1.93 29.99 20.26
C CYS A 346 1.70 31.39 19.66
N VAL A 347 2.73 31.95 19.03
CA VAL A 347 2.65 33.19 18.27
C VAL A 347 2.56 32.84 16.79
N LEU A 348 1.41 33.08 16.17
CA LEU A 348 1.19 32.84 14.73
C LEU A 348 1.50 34.12 13.94
N LEU A 349 2.42 34.03 12.98
CA LEU A 349 2.85 35.14 12.13
C LEU A 349 2.42 34.86 10.68
N PRO A 350 1.27 35.38 10.21
CA PRO A 350 0.84 35.18 8.83
C PRO A 350 1.76 35.93 7.86
N ARG A 351 2.10 35.28 6.75
CA ARG A 351 2.84 35.87 5.61
C ARG A 351 2.07 35.55 4.34
N GLN A 352 1.37 36.55 3.82
CA GLN A 352 0.50 36.38 2.67
C GLN A 352 1.29 36.38 1.36
N MET A 353 1.53 35.20 0.80
CA MET A 353 2.24 35.02 -0.46
C MET A 353 1.94 33.65 -1.07
N GLY A 354 1.76 33.62 -2.39
CA GLY A 354 1.57 32.38 -3.15
C GLY A 354 2.90 31.87 -3.70
N VAL A 355 2.96 30.58 -4.05
CA VAL A 355 4.21 29.93 -4.54
C VAL A 355 4.75 30.60 -5.81
N ALA A 356 3.86 31.14 -6.65
CA ALA A 356 4.23 31.82 -7.89
C ALA A 356 4.70 33.28 -7.70
N THR A 357 4.57 33.86 -6.50
CA THR A 357 4.89 35.28 -6.31
C THR A 357 6.41 35.51 -6.18
N PRO A 358 6.93 36.67 -6.63
CA PRO A 358 8.35 36.98 -6.54
C PRO A 358 8.90 36.93 -5.10
N GLN A 359 8.09 37.34 -4.12
CA GLN A 359 8.47 37.32 -2.71
C GLN A 359 8.70 35.88 -2.21
N PHE A 360 7.87 34.95 -2.69
CA PHE A 360 8.00 33.53 -2.37
C PHE A 360 9.23 32.92 -3.06
N GLN A 361 9.45 33.24 -4.34
CA GLN A 361 10.62 32.76 -5.10
C GLN A 361 11.95 33.22 -4.50
N ARG A 362 11.95 34.39 -3.83
CA ARG A 362 13.10 34.91 -3.06
C ARG A 362 13.18 34.35 -1.63
N ALA A 363 12.19 33.54 -1.22
CA ALA A 363 12.02 33.00 0.11
C ALA A 363 12.12 34.06 1.22
N GLU A 364 11.50 35.22 1.00
CA GLU A 364 11.50 36.35 1.95
C GLU A 364 10.88 35.97 3.30
N PHE A 365 10.03 34.95 3.34
CA PHE A 365 9.42 34.42 4.56
C PHE A 365 10.40 33.73 5.53
N LEU A 366 11.59 33.35 5.09
CA LEU A 366 12.60 32.70 5.93
C LEU A 366 13.46 33.68 6.72
N ALA A 367 13.57 34.91 6.25
CA ALA A 367 14.35 35.97 6.86
C ALA A 367 13.45 36.91 7.66
N ASP A 368 13.94 37.39 8.80
CA ASP A 368 13.33 38.54 9.48
C ASP A 368 13.68 39.86 8.78
N GLU A 369 13.21 40.98 9.32
CA GLU A 369 13.46 42.34 8.78
C GLU A 369 14.96 42.69 8.71
N TYR A 370 15.80 41.96 9.43
CA TYR A 370 17.25 42.12 9.46
C TYR A 370 17.99 41.11 8.56
N GLY A 371 17.26 40.31 7.78
CA GLY A 371 17.84 39.29 6.91
C GLY A 371 18.25 38.00 7.62
N VAL A 372 17.95 37.86 8.93
CA VAL A 372 18.40 36.72 9.72
C VAL A 372 17.37 35.59 9.69
N CYS A 373 17.81 34.39 9.32
CA CYS A 373 16.98 33.19 9.40
C CYS A 373 17.13 32.51 10.76
N ARG A 374 16.03 32.53 11.53
CA ARG A 374 15.92 31.87 12.83
C ARG A 374 15.07 30.59 12.80
N ALA A 375 14.66 30.15 11.61
CA ALA A 375 13.86 28.94 11.46
C ALA A 375 14.62 27.73 12.01
N THR A 376 13.91 26.90 12.76
CA THR A 376 14.40 25.63 13.32
C THR A 376 14.00 24.44 12.44
N ILE A 377 12.85 24.56 11.77
CA ILE A 377 12.33 23.58 10.82
C ILE A 377 11.35 24.27 9.86
N VAL A 378 11.30 23.81 8.62
CA VAL A 378 10.34 24.25 7.60
C VAL A 378 9.48 23.06 7.19
N TYR A 379 8.16 23.20 7.30
CA TYR A 379 7.20 22.22 6.80
C TYR A 379 6.49 22.77 5.56
N VAL A 380 6.47 22.01 4.49
CA VAL A 380 5.79 22.36 3.24
C VAL A 380 4.60 21.42 3.05
N CYS A 381 3.40 21.97 3.22
CA CYS A 381 2.12 21.27 3.32
C CYS A 381 1.12 21.70 2.22
N LEU A 382 1.61 21.96 1.00
CA LEU A 382 0.77 22.37 -0.12
C LEU A 382 -0.08 21.18 -0.65
N PRO A 383 -1.20 21.47 -1.35
CA PRO A 383 -2.11 20.44 -1.85
C PRO A 383 -1.60 19.74 -3.11
N GLU A 384 -0.66 20.32 -3.86
CA GLU A 384 -0.07 19.70 -5.05
C GLU A 384 1.37 19.28 -4.78
N ASP A 385 1.75 18.08 -5.20
CA ASP A 385 3.08 17.54 -4.95
C ASP A 385 4.18 18.33 -5.67
N ALA A 386 3.92 18.78 -6.90
CA ALA A 386 4.84 19.61 -7.68
C ALA A 386 5.08 20.98 -7.01
N GLY A 387 4.00 21.65 -6.60
CA GLY A 387 4.07 22.92 -5.86
C GLY A 387 4.76 22.75 -4.51
N SER A 388 4.47 21.67 -3.78
CA SER A 388 5.13 21.32 -2.51
C SER A 388 6.63 21.14 -2.70
N LEU A 389 7.05 20.40 -3.73
CA LEU A 389 8.46 20.17 -3.99
C LEU A 389 9.18 21.45 -4.44
N SER A 390 8.58 22.23 -5.34
CA SER A 390 9.15 23.51 -5.79
C SER A 390 9.36 24.46 -4.61
N ALA A 391 8.35 24.61 -3.75
CA ALA A 391 8.44 25.40 -2.53
C ALA A 391 9.54 24.93 -1.58
N ALA A 392 9.67 23.62 -1.41
CA ALA A 392 10.70 23.04 -0.56
C ALA A 392 12.12 23.26 -1.11
N LEU A 393 12.31 23.15 -2.44
CA LEU A 393 13.60 23.42 -3.10
C LEU A 393 14.00 24.89 -3.00
N ILE A 394 13.05 25.82 -3.19
CA ILE A 394 13.28 27.26 -3.02
C ILE A 394 13.71 27.59 -1.59
N ALA A 395 12.99 27.06 -0.60
CA ALA A 395 13.34 27.24 0.81
C ALA A 395 14.72 26.65 1.13
N HIS A 396 14.99 25.43 0.65
CA HIS A 396 16.26 24.73 0.88
C HIS A 396 17.46 25.46 0.25
N GLN A 397 17.33 25.94 -0.99
CA GLN A 397 18.38 26.73 -1.65
C GLN A 397 18.68 28.02 -0.86
N ARG A 398 17.64 28.74 -0.42
CA ARG A 398 17.84 29.96 0.36
C ARG A 398 18.52 29.69 1.71
N LEU A 399 18.12 28.62 2.40
CA LEU A 399 18.76 28.23 3.67
C LEU A 399 20.24 27.91 3.48
N ARG A 400 20.59 27.26 2.37
CA ARG A 400 21.98 26.99 2.00
C ARG A 400 22.76 28.26 1.69
N ASP A 401 22.18 29.20 0.96
CA ASP A 401 22.81 30.50 0.67
C ASP A 401 23.10 31.30 1.96
N LEU A 402 22.24 31.14 2.98
CA LEU A 402 22.43 31.72 4.31
C LEU A 402 23.37 30.90 5.22
N GLY A 403 23.93 29.79 4.74
CA GLY A 403 24.80 28.91 5.52
C GLY A 403 24.08 28.20 6.68
N ARG A 404 22.76 28.01 6.59
CA ARG A 404 21.93 27.41 7.65
C ARG A 404 21.56 25.98 7.31
N ASN A 405 21.79 25.09 8.28
CA ASN A 405 21.48 23.66 8.16
C ASN A 405 20.10 23.34 8.78
N VAL A 406 19.03 23.87 8.18
CA VAL A 406 17.66 23.71 8.69
C VAL A 406 16.92 22.61 7.93
N PRO A 407 16.27 21.63 8.61
CA PRO A 407 15.48 20.61 7.95
C PRO A 407 14.27 21.21 7.23
N VAL A 408 14.07 20.81 5.97
CA VAL A 408 12.90 21.14 5.17
C VAL A 408 12.12 19.86 4.92
N VAL A 409 10.93 19.74 5.49
CA VAL A 409 10.06 18.56 5.37
C VAL A 409 8.94 18.86 4.39
N VAL A 410 8.88 18.13 3.28
CA VAL A 410 7.89 18.30 2.22
C VAL A 410 6.87 17.18 2.25
N ARG A 411 5.59 17.53 2.22
CA ARG A 411 4.49 16.58 2.11
C ARG A 411 4.28 16.16 0.65
N LEU A 412 4.13 14.86 0.42
CA LEU A 412 3.82 14.25 -0.88
C LEU A 412 2.61 13.28 -0.75
N HIS A 413 1.79 13.13 -1.79
CA HIS A 413 0.59 12.27 -1.78
C HIS A 413 0.87 10.82 -2.19
N GLU A 414 1.57 10.57 -3.30
CA GLU A 414 1.86 9.21 -3.79
C GLU A 414 3.24 9.06 -4.45
N GLY A 415 3.81 7.87 -4.26
CA GLY A 415 5.20 7.54 -4.59
C GLY A 415 5.42 6.86 -5.94
N ARG A 416 6.43 7.36 -6.65
CA ARG A 416 7.53 6.63 -7.32
C ARG A 416 8.41 7.59 -8.11
N GLY A 417 7.86 8.69 -8.65
CA GLY A 417 8.65 9.69 -9.36
C GLY A 417 9.42 10.60 -8.40
N LEU A 418 8.71 11.57 -7.84
CA LEU A 418 9.32 12.69 -7.11
C LEU A 418 9.95 12.28 -5.77
N ALA A 419 9.28 11.42 -4.99
CA ALA A 419 9.81 10.93 -3.72
C ALA A 419 11.06 10.05 -3.89
N GLU A 420 11.09 9.21 -4.94
CA GLU A 420 12.26 8.36 -5.24
C GLU A 420 13.41 9.20 -5.80
N LEU A 421 13.11 10.17 -6.67
CA LEU A 421 14.09 11.12 -7.18
C LEU A 421 14.73 11.91 -6.03
N LEU A 422 13.94 12.40 -5.08
CA LEU A 422 14.46 13.03 -3.87
C LEU A 422 15.30 12.08 -3.02
N GLY A 423 14.88 10.82 -2.88
CA GLY A 423 15.65 9.79 -2.18
C GLY A 423 17.01 9.54 -2.85
N ARG A 424 17.06 9.49 -4.19
CA ARG A 424 18.31 9.35 -4.96
C ARG A 424 19.20 10.58 -4.80
N LEU A 425 18.65 11.78 -4.93
CA LEU A 425 19.38 13.04 -4.72
C LEU A 425 19.98 13.17 -3.31
N ARG A 426 19.34 12.57 -2.29
CA ARG A 426 19.92 12.48 -0.95
C ARG A 426 21.05 11.47 -0.86
N ALA A 427 20.89 10.30 -1.49
CA ALA A 427 21.88 9.22 -1.47
C ALA A 427 23.19 9.60 -2.17
N GLU A 428 23.14 10.53 -3.13
CA GLU A 428 24.32 11.08 -3.82
C GLU A 428 25.13 12.07 -2.97
N GLY A 429 24.65 12.45 -1.78
CA GLY A 429 25.38 13.23 -0.77
C GLY A 429 25.46 14.74 -1.02
N GLY A 430 25.54 15.52 0.06
CA GLY A 430 25.92 16.94 0.04
C GLY A 430 24.78 17.95 -0.16
N ALA A 431 24.14 17.99 -1.32
CA ALA A 431 23.30 19.14 -1.68
C ALA A 431 21.86 19.10 -1.12
N PHE A 432 21.32 17.93 -0.78
CA PHE A 432 19.89 17.75 -0.42
C PHE A 432 19.66 17.03 0.91
N GLU A 433 20.68 16.88 1.76
CA GLU A 433 20.60 16.05 2.98
C GLU A 433 19.47 16.48 3.94
N ASN A 434 19.19 17.78 4.01
CA ASN A 434 18.16 18.36 4.89
C ASN A 434 16.75 18.35 4.29
N LEU A 435 16.59 17.97 3.02
CA LEU A 435 15.29 17.93 2.36
C LEU A 435 14.65 16.55 2.58
N GLN A 436 13.53 16.51 3.29
CA GLN A 436 12.92 15.26 3.77
C GLN A 436 11.51 15.10 3.20
N ALA A 437 11.24 13.97 2.57
CA ALA A 437 9.92 13.69 2.01
C ALA A 437 9.04 12.95 3.02
N PHE A 438 7.86 13.49 3.28
CA PHE A 438 6.83 12.85 4.10
C PHE A 438 5.64 12.42 3.23
N ARG A 439 5.44 11.11 3.13
CA ARG A 439 4.38 10.51 2.32
C ARG A 439 3.13 10.34 3.17
N LEU A 440 2.29 11.38 3.20
CA LEU A 440 1.17 11.50 4.13
C LEU A 440 0.32 10.22 4.19
N PHE A 441 -0.16 9.75 3.04
CA PHE A 441 -1.05 8.60 3.02
C PHE A 441 -0.34 7.29 3.30
N ASP A 442 0.93 7.13 2.92
CA ASP A 442 1.68 5.90 3.19
C ASP A 442 1.97 5.70 4.68
N GLU A 443 2.11 6.81 5.43
CA GLU A 443 2.32 6.77 6.88
C GLU A 443 0.99 6.60 7.64
N THR A 444 -0.09 7.28 7.20
CA THR A 444 -1.38 7.25 7.92
C THR A 444 -2.27 6.07 7.53
N CYS A 445 -2.20 5.60 6.29
CA CYS A 445 -3.04 4.54 5.75
C CYS A 445 -2.30 3.19 5.81
N ARG A 446 -1.86 2.80 7.01
CA ARG A 446 -1.31 1.46 7.26
C ARG A 446 -2.30 0.60 8.03
N ALA A 447 -2.43 -0.65 7.61
CA ALA A 447 -3.13 -1.69 8.34
C ALA A 447 -2.63 -1.82 9.78
N ALA A 448 -1.35 -1.54 10.05
CA ALA A 448 -0.82 -1.53 11.41
C ALA A 448 -1.57 -0.52 12.30
N PHE A 449 -1.65 0.76 11.91
CA PHE A 449 -2.34 1.79 12.69
C PHE A 449 -3.83 1.50 12.86
N ILE A 450 -4.47 1.01 11.80
CA ILE A 450 -5.88 0.64 11.85
C ILE A 450 -6.07 -0.56 12.79
N LEU A 451 -5.26 -1.61 12.70
CA LEU A 451 -5.41 -2.81 13.53
C LEU A 451 -4.85 -2.67 14.97
N GLN A 452 -3.95 -1.71 15.22
CA GLN A 452 -3.34 -1.41 16.53
C GLN A 452 -4.27 -0.66 17.49
N GLY A 453 -5.44 -0.19 17.05
CA GLY A 453 -6.51 0.27 17.95
C GLY A 453 -6.98 -0.77 19.00
N ARG A 454 -6.40 -1.99 19.00
CA ARG A 454 -6.52 -3.01 20.07
C ARG A 454 -5.66 -2.74 21.31
N THR A 455 -4.62 -1.92 21.25
CA THR A 455 -3.65 -1.78 22.34
C THR A 455 -3.27 -0.33 22.51
N GLY A 456 -3.76 0.31 23.58
CA GLY A 456 -3.23 1.59 24.06
C GLY A 456 -1.83 1.45 24.65
N ALA A 457 -0.87 0.95 23.88
CA ALA A 457 0.53 0.88 24.24
C ALA A 457 1.39 1.32 23.04
N PRO A 458 2.33 2.26 23.22
CA PRO A 458 3.28 2.64 22.17
C PRO A 458 4.23 1.47 21.83
N PRO A 459 4.91 1.53 20.67
CA PRO A 459 5.82 0.49 20.19
C PRO A 459 6.98 0.19 21.15
#